data_AF-A0A6N4JRA1-F1
#
_entry.id   AF-A0A6N4JRA1-F1
#
_cell.length_a   1.000
_cell.length_b   1.000
_cell.length_c   1.000
_cell.angle_alpha   90.00
_cell.angle_beta   90.00
_cell.angle_gamma   90.00
#
_symmetry.space_group_name_H-M   'P 1'
#
loop_
_entity.id
_entity.type
_entity.pdbx_description
1 polymer ?
#
loop_
_entity_poly.entity_id
_entity_poly.type
_entity_poly.pdbx_seq_one_letter_code
_entity_poly.pdbx_strand_id
1 'polypeptide(L)'
;MNHKLATRAVDVTDMRSYIVDLIDDMRTQVYDYPAGMQEEDKTGYRFIFAGYSWKFQEFRIWEIQYQKNIKRFSFRSVGVYPKEQNSGRIFHFIGDETGKARERLNRLLLSKSDLSHGELDMEPFEVLVGMVRDKVDIAIGGPPQLAKVYRHMNAMPYNVYWPTREEGRITFFGRPLLTYERNSYLVLDPDTLETIEPGVAFRNQ
;
A
#
# COMPACT_ATOMS: atom_id res chain seq x y z
N MET A 1 -19.79 18.69 -1.32
CA MET A 1 -19.00 17.58 -1.93
C MET A 1 -19.07 17.73 -3.45
N ASN A 2 -17.94 17.79 -4.16
CA ASN A 2 -17.97 17.95 -5.62
C ASN A 2 -18.46 16.64 -6.27
N HIS A 3 -19.67 16.64 -6.83
CA HIS A 3 -20.33 15.47 -7.43
C HIS A 3 -19.49 14.81 -8.55
N LYS A 4 -18.53 15.53 -9.14
CA LYS A 4 -17.60 14.99 -10.15
C LYS A 4 -16.60 13.99 -9.56
N LEU A 5 -16.23 14.14 -8.29
CA LEU A 5 -15.30 13.21 -7.62
C LEU A 5 -15.91 11.82 -7.43
N ALA A 6 -17.24 11.74 -7.25
CA ALA A 6 -17.95 10.47 -7.13
C ALA A 6 -18.18 9.75 -8.48
N THR A 7 -18.05 10.47 -9.60
CA THR A 7 -18.46 9.97 -10.92
C THR A 7 -17.28 9.55 -11.80
N ARG A 8 -16.08 9.34 -11.21
CA ARG A 8 -14.82 8.99 -11.92
C ARG A 8 -14.45 9.99 -13.03
N ALA A 9 -15.09 11.16 -13.06
CA ALA A 9 -14.91 12.18 -14.08
C ALA A 9 -13.65 13.03 -13.86
N VAL A 10 -13.00 12.87 -12.70
CA VAL A 10 -11.77 13.58 -12.33
C VAL A 10 -10.61 12.60 -12.43
N ASP A 11 -9.52 12.98 -13.10
CA ASP A 11 -8.32 12.16 -13.18
C ASP A 11 -7.59 12.12 -11.83
N VAL A 12 -6.91 11.01 -11.55
CA VAL A 12 -6.11 10.84 -10.33
C VAL A 12 -5.06 11.95 -10.16
N THR A 13 -4.53 12.52 -11.24
CA THR A 13 -3.57 13.63 -11.16
C THR A 13 -4.17 14.93 -10.67
N ASP A 14 -5.47 15.14 -10.85
CA ASP A 14 -6.19 16.32 -10.38
C ASP A 14 -6.74 16.07 -8.97
N MET A 15 -7.14 14.82 -8.69
CA MET A 15 -7.64 14.39 -7.39
C MET A 15 -6.61 14.53 -6.27
N ARG A 16 -5.31 14.33 -6.56
CA ARG A 16 -4.24 14.44 -5.55
C ARG A 16 -4.22 15.80 -4.84
N SER A 17 -4.46 16.89 -5.57
CA SER A 17 -4.47 18.24 -5.00
C SER A 17 -5.65 18.42 -4.06
N TYR A 18 -6.83 17.97 -4.50
CA TYR A 18 -8.03 17.98 -3.66
C TYR A 18 -7.87 17.16 -2.37
N ILE A 19 -7.21 16.00 -2.44
CA ILE A 19 -6.92 15.17 -1.26
C ILE A 19 -5.99 15.90 -0.30
N VAL A 20 -4.95 16.57 -0.79
CA VAL A 20 -4.04 17.35 0.06
C VAL A 20 -4.79 18.47 0.77
N ASP A 21 -5.60 19.24 0.04
CA ASP A 21 -6.41 20.32 0.61
C ASP A 21 -7.39 19.77 1.66
N LEU A 22 -8.05 18.65 1.37
CA LEU A 22 -8.98 18.00 2.30
C LEU A 22 -8.29 17.53 3.59
N ILE A 23 -7.13 16.88 3.49
CA ILE A 23 -6.39 16.40 4.67
C ILE A 23 -5.89 17.60 5.49
N ASP A 24 -5.40 18.65 4.83
CA ASP A 24 -5.00 19.90 5.51
C ASP A 24 -6.19 20.54 6.24
N ASP A 25 -7.35 20.64 5.60
CA ASP A 25 -8.59 21.17 6.21
C ASP A 25 -9.03 20.32 7.41
N MET A 26 -9.04 18.98 7.27
CA MET A 26 -9.36 18.07 8.36
C MET A 26 -8.41 18.24 9.55
N ARG A 27 -7.11 18.43 9.30
CA ARG A 27 -6.13 18.67 10.36
C ARG A 27 -6.46 19.93 11.16
N THR A 28 -6.86 21.02 10.49
CA THR A 28 -7.22 22.27 11.19
C THR A 28 -8.43 22.15 12.11
N GLN A 29 -9.24 21.10 11.94
CA GLN A 29 -10.40 20.82 12.79
C GLN A 29 -10.06 19.99 14.03
N VAL A 30 -8.81 19.51 14.18
CA VAL A 30 -8.36 18.83 15.40
C VAL A 30 -7.96 19.88 16.43
N TYR A 31 -8.84 20.15 17.40
CA TYR A 31 -8.62 21.19 18.43
C TYR A 31 -8.49 20.64 19.86
N ASP A 32 -8.82 19.36 20.08
CA ASP A 32 -8.79 18.75 21.41
C ASP A 32 -7.77 17.59 21.41
N TYR A 33 -6.63 17.82 22.06
CA TYR A 33 -5.56 16.83 22.13
C TYR A 33 -5.75 15.91 23.34
N PRO A 34 -5.31 14.64 23.26
CA PRO A 34 -5.30 13.76 24.42
C PRO A 34 -4.56 14.38 25.61
N ALA A 35 -5.03 14.10 26.83
CA ALA A 35 -4.43 14.61 28.05
C ALA A 35 -2.92 14.35 28.10
N GLY A 36 -2.13 15.42 28.21
CA GLY A 36 -0.65 15.36 28.21
C GLY A 36 0.00 15.76 26.88
N MET A 37 -0.75 15.93 25.79
CA MET A 37 -0.27 16.58 24.56
C MET A 37 -0.59 18.06 24.57
N GLN A 38 0.43 18.91 24.46
CA GLN A 38 0.28 20.37 24.37
C GLN A 38 0.26 20.88 22.92
N GLU A 39 0.70 20.06 21.97
CA GLU A 39 0.69 20.34 20.54
C GLU A 39 0.40 19.06 19.76
N GLU A 40 -0.02 19.19 18.49
CA GLU A 40 -0.05 18.08 17.53
C GLU A 40 1.22 17.24 17.65
N ASP A 41 1.06 15.92 17.77
CA ASP A 41 2.19 15.03 17.58
C ASP A 41 2.75 15.27 16.17
N LYS A 42 3.94 15.86 16.11
CA LYS A 42 4.62 16.25 14.88
C LYS A 42 5.20 15.03 14.16
N THR A 43 4.64 13.84 14.38
CA THR A 43 5.04 12.62 13.70
C THR A 43 4.90 12.82 12.19
N GLY A 44 5.86 12.30 11.43
CA GLY A 44 5.99 12.54 10.00
C GLY A 44 4.91 11.82 9.21
N TYR A 45 3.68 12.31 9.27
CA TYR A 45 2.53 11.77 8.55
C TYR A 45 2.87 11.66 7.07
N ARG A 46 2.79 10.42 6.59
CA ARG A 46 3.06 10.03 5.21
C ARG A 46 1.93 9.14 4.73
N PHE A 47 1.45 9.42 3.53
CA PHE A 47 0.46 8.61 2.84
C PHE A 47 0.98 8.29 1.45
N ILE A 48 0.58 7.12 0.94
CA ILE A 48 0.70 6.82 -0.48
C ILE A 48 -0.66 7.12 -1.12
N PHE A 49 -0.64 7.95 -2.15
CA PHE A 49 -1.77 8.12 -3.06
C PHE A 49 -1.36 7.58 -4.42
N ALA A 50 -2.07 6.57 -4.91
CA ALA A 50 -1.74 5.91 -6.16
C ALA A 50 -3.00 5.53 -6.94
N GLY A 51 -2.89 5.47 -8.26
CA GLY A 51 -3.98 5.05 -9.12
C GLY A 51 -3.63 5.11 -10.60
N TYR A 52 -4.59 4.73 -11.43
CA TYR A 52 -4.47 4.84 -12.87
C TYR A 52 -4.93 6.21 -13.36
N SER A 53 -4.08 6.89 -14.12
CA SER A 53 -4.45 8.12 -14.82
C SER A 53 -4.98 7.77 -16.20
N TRP A 54 -6.26 8.03 -16.45
CA TRP A 54 -6.84 7.85 -17.78
C TRP A 54 -6.37 8.96 -18.73
N LYS A 55 -5.94 10.12 -18.21
CA LYS A 55 -5.35 11.20 -19.00
C LYS A 55 -3.99 10.83 -19.58
N PHE A 56 -3.14 10.19 -18.78
CA PHE A 56 -1.79 9.79 -19.18
C PHE A 56 -1.66 8.31 -19.55
N GLN A 57 -2.74 7.54 -19.41
CA GLN A 57 -2.82 6.10 -19.69
C GLN A 57 -1.82 5.23 -18.91
N GLU A 58 -1.41 5.66 -17.72
CA GLU A 58 -0.39 5.00 -16.89
C GLU A 58 -0.75 5.00 -15.40
N PHE A 59 -0.15 4.09 -14.63
CA PHE A 59 -0.21 4.13 -13.17
C PHE A 59 0.73 5.19 -12.62
N ARG A 60 0.28 5.91 -11.59
CA ARG A 60 1.06 6.96 -10.93
C ARG A 60 0.99 6.80 -9.42
N ILE A 61 2.10 7.12 -8.76
CA ILE A 61 2.26 7.05 -7.31
C ILE A 61 2.76 8.41 -6.82
N TRP A 62 2.12 8.90 -5.75
CA TRP A 62 2.52 10.06 -5.00
C TRP A 62 2.71 9.69 -3.54
N GLU A 63 3.73 10.27 -2.92
CA GLU A 63 3.80 10.33 -1.48
C GLU A 63 3.29 11.68 -1.04
N ILE A 64 2.29 11.67 -0.16
CA ILE A 64 1.78 12.86 0.53
C ILE A 64 2.48 12.91 1.89
N GLN A 65 3.11 14.03 2.21
CA GLN A 65 3.88 14.19 3.44
C GLN A 65 3.55 15.54 4.09
N TYR A 66 3.42 15.52 5.42
CA TYR A 66 3.33 16.74 6.22
C TYR A 66 4.69 17.46 6.31
N GLN A 67 4.71 18.73 5.92
CA GLN A 67 5.89 19.58 5.98
C GLN A 67 5.83 20.51 7.19
N LYS A 68 6.66 20.23 8.20
CA LYS A 68 6.68 20.98 9.48
C LYS A 68 7.00 22.46 9.32
N ASN A 69 7.89 22.81 8.39
CA ASN A 69 8.33 24.17 8.10
C ASN A 69 7.18 25.07 7.60
N ILE A 70 6.27 24.52 6.80
CA ILE A 70 5.12 25.25 6.25
C ILE A 70 3.77 24.86 6.86
N LYS A 71 3.78 23.92 7.83
CA LYS A 71 2.61 23.40 8.54
C LYS A 71 1.47 22.96 7.62
N ARG A 72 1.82 22.30 6.52
CA ARG A 72 0.90 21.85 5.47
C ARG A 72 1.30 20.52 4.88
N PHE A 73 0.34 19.80 4.33
CA PHE A 73 0.60 18.64 3.49
C PHE A 73 1.09 19.09 2.11
N SER A 74 1.90 18.23 1.51
CA SER A 74 2.39 18.39 0.14
C SER A 74 2.52 17.02 -0.49
N PHE A 75 2.55 16.95 -1.82
CA PHE A 75 2.80 15.71 -2.53
C PHE A 75 4.12 15.75 -3.30
N ARG A 76 4.77 14.59 -3.41
CA ARG A 76 5.88 14.37 -4.34
C ARG A 76 5.55 13.18 -5.24
N SER A 77 5.83 13.31 -6.53
CA SER A 77 5.70 12.18 -7.46
C SER A 77 6.81 11.17 -7.17
N VAL A 78 6.45 9.89 -7.14
CA VAL A 78 7.42 8.80 -7.05
C VAL A 78 7.93 8.51 -8.47
N GLY A 79 9.25 8.57 -8.64
CA GLY A 79 9.91 8.30 -9.91
C GLY A 79 10.42 6.87 -10.03
N VAL A 80 11.11 6.61 -11.13
CA VAL A 80 11.76 5.32 -11.45
C VAL A 80 12.86 4.98 -10.43
N TYR A 81 13.01 3.68 -10.13
CA TYR A 81 14.02 3.13 -9.22
C TYR A 81 14.76 1.90 -9.79
N PRO A 82 16.09 1.80 -9.68
CA PRO A 82 16.99 2.85 -9.22
C PRO A 82 17.11 3.95 -10.27
N LYS A 83 17.25 5.20 -9.83
CA LYS A 83 17.25 6.37 -10.73
C LYS A 83 18.39 6.29 -11.74
N GLU A 84 19.50 5.71 -11.33
CA GLU A 84 20.75 5.62 -12.06
C GLU A 84 20.71 4.59 -13.20
N GLN A 85 19.79 3.61 -13.14
CA GLN A 85 19.74 2.49 -14.09
C GLN A 85 18.58 2.56 -15.08
N ASN A 86 17.74 3.60 -15.01
CA ASN A 86 16.56 3.77 -15.87
C ASN A 86 15.73 2.47 -16.04
N SER A 87 15.58 1.72 -14.95
CA SER A 87 14.99 0.36 -14.95
C SER A 87 13.50 0.31 -15.37
N GLY A 88 12.84 1.47 -15.43
CA GLY A 88 11.39 1.60 -15.60
C GLY A 88 10.56 1.20 -14.36
N ARG A 89 11.17 0.67 -13.30
CA ARG A 89 10.46 0.17 -12.12
C ARG A 89 9.96 1.34 -11.26
N ILE A 90 8.69 1.34 -10.89
CA ILE A 90 8.09 2.35 -10.01
C ILE A 90 7.46 1.64 -8.81
N PHE A 91 7.95 1.91 -7.61
CA PHE A 91 7.38 1.43 -6.35
C PHE A 91 7.70 2.41 -5.23
N HIS A 92 7.01 2.26 -4.10
CA HIS A 92 7.24 3.12 -2.95
C HIS A 92 6.95 2.42 -1.63
N PHE A 93 7.92 2.48 -0.70
CA PHE A 93 7.72 2.10 0.70
C PHE A 93 7.65 3.35 1.58
N ILE A 94 6.66 3.39 2.48
CA ILE A 94 6.55 4.35 3.60
C ILE A 94 6.64 3.60 4.93
N GLY A 95 6.87 4.33 6.02
CA GLY A 95 7.11 3.76 7.35
C GLY A 95 8.54 3.99 7.84
N ASP A 96 8.87 3.38 8.97
CA ASP A 96 10.14 3.65 9.66
C ASP A 96 11.30 2.84 9.05
N GLU A 97 11.02 1.60 8.63
CA GLU A 97 12.04 0.65 8.15
C GLU A 97 12.19 0.62 6.61
N THR A 98 11.92 1.73 5.94
CA THR A 98 11.96 1.77 4.45
C THR A 98 13.35 1.51 3.87
N GLY A 99 14.42 1.80 4.62
CA GLY A 99 15.80 1.48 4.22
C GLY A 99 16.03 -0.03 4.14
N LYS A 100 15.64 -0.75 5.20
CA LYS A 100 15.71 -2.23 5.26
C LYS A 100 14.84 -2.88 4.19
N ALA A 101 13.63 -2.35 3.97
CA ALA A 101 12.73 -2.84 2.92
C ALA A 101 13.38 -2.74 1.52
N ARG A 102 14.01 -1.61 1.19
CA ARG A 102 14.72 -1.42 -0.09
C ARG A 102 15.92 -2.35 -0.22
N GLU A 103 16.70 -2.55 0.84
CA GLU A 103 17.84 -3.47 0.83
C GLU A 103 17.39 -4.90 0.55
N ARG A 104 16.33 -5.36 1.24
CA ARG A 104 15.72 -6.68 1.03
C ARG A 104 15.19 -6.84 -0.39
N LEU A 105 14.50 -5.83 -0.92
CA LEU A 105 14.02 -5.86 -2.30
C LEU A 105 15.16 -6.00 -3.30
N ASN A 106 16.23 -5.22 -3.15
CA ASN A 106 17.41 -5.32 -4.03
C ASN A 106 18.05 -6.70 -3.96
N ARG A 107 18.16 -7.28 -2.75
CA ARG A 107 18.69 -8.63 -2.56
C ARG A 107 17.81 -9.70 -3.22
N LEU A 108 16.49 -9.57 -3.09
CA LEU A 108 15.51 -10.47 -3.71
C LEU A 108 15.63 -10.42 -5.24
N LEU A 109 15.66 -9.22 -5.83
CA LEU A 109 15.82 -9.02 -7.26
C LEU A 109 17.14 -9.59 -7.80
N LEU A 110 18.24 -9.41 -7.05
CA LEU A 110 19.54 -10.02 -7.39
C LEU A 110 19.48 -11.55 -7.36
N SER A 111 18.79 -12.14 -6.36
CA SER A 111 18.68 -13.60 -6.25
C SER A 111 17.81 -14.26 -7.32
N LYS A 112 16.79 -13.55 -7.83
CA LYS A 112 15.91 -14.05 -8.89
C LYS A 112 16.59 -14.03 -10.27
N SER A 113 17.87 -13.62 -10.37
CA SER A 113 18.59 -13.34 -11.62
C SER A 113 17.90 -12.33 -12.55
N ASP A 114 16.87 -11.63 -12.03
CA ASP A 114 16.05 -10.70 -12.77
C ASP A 114 16.55 -9.27 -12.57
N LEU A 115 17.76 -9.05 -13.08
CA LEU A 115 18.27 -7.71 -13.35
C LEU A 115 17.70 -7.13 -14.65
N SER A 116 16.81 -7.88 -15.32
CA SER A 116 16.24 -7.48 -16.59
C SER A 116 15.36 -6.24 -16.40
N HIS A 117 15.45 -5.35 -17.38
CA HIS A 117 14.65 -4.13 -17.43
C HIS A 117 13.17 -4.49 -17.45
N GLY A 118 12.36 -3.73 -16.72
CA GLY A 118 10.90 -3.80 -16.86
C GLY A 118 10.20 -4.52 -15.73
N GLU A 119 9.50 -3.71 -14.94
CA GLU A 119 8.39 -4.08 -14.06
C GLU A 119 8.77 -4.86 -12.79
N LEU A 120 7.96 -4.66 -11.75
CA LEU A 120 7.95 -5.41 -10.51
C LEU A 120 6.61 -6.12 -10.47
N ASP A 121 6.59 -7.34 -9.95
CA ASP A 121 5.35 -8.05 -9.67
C ASP A 121 5.07 -8.01 -8.17
N MET A 122 5.21 -9.14 -7.49
CA MET A 122 4.92 -9.30 -6.08
C MET A 122 6.16 -9.17 -5.18
N GLU A 123 7.34 -8.86 -5.72
CA GLU A 123 8.57 -8.72 -4.94
C GLU A 123 8.42 -7.72 -3.77
N PRO A 124 7.77 -6.54 -3.93
CA PRO A 124 7.54 -5.66 -2.80
C PRO A 124 6.65 -6.27 -1.70
N PHE A 125 5.70 -7.13 -2.09
CA PHE A 125 4.83 -7.85 -1.15
C PHE A 125 5.60 -8.98 -0.43
N GLU A 126 6.43 -9.74 -1.14
CA GLU A 126 7.33 -10.76 -0.54
C GLU A 126 8.24 -10.13 0.52
N VAL A 127 8.82 -8.96 0.24
CA VAL A 127 9.63 -8.20 1.20
C VAL A 127 8.82 -7.86 2.45
N LEU A 128 7.58 -7.39 2.29
CA LEU A 128 6.70 -7.06 3.43
C LEU A 128 6.38 -8.31 4.26
N VAL A 129 6.01 -9.42 3.60
CA VAL A 129 5.75 -10.72 4.27
C VAL A 129 6.96 -11.16 5.08
N GLY A 130 8.16 -11.12 4.49
CA GLY A 130 9.40 -11.47 5.17
C GLY A 130 9.69 -10.56 6.36
N MET A 131 9.52 -9.24 6.22
CA MET A 131 9.73 -8.29 7.31
C MET A 131 8.78 -8.54 8.50
N VAL A 132 7.51 -8.83 8.22
CA VAL A 132 6.52 -9.15 9.27
C VAL A 132 6.86 -10.45 9.98
N ARG A 133 7.26 -11.50 9.24
CA ARG A 133 7.53 -12.83 9.80
C ARG A 133 8.83 -12.91 10.58
N ASP A 134 9.86 -12.22 10.13
CA ASP A 134 11.17 -12.21 10.79
C ASP A 134 11.10 -11.64 12.21
N LYS A 135 10.09 -10.81 12.51
CA LYS A 135 9.88 -10.13 13.80
C LYS A 135 11.12 -9.37 14.31
N VAL A 136 12.10 -9.10 13.43
CA VAL A 136 13.29 -8.30 13.74
C VAL A 136 12.88 -6.87 14.05
N ASP A 137 11.85 -6.37 13.36
CA ASP A 137 11.29 -5.04 13.57
C ASP A 137 9.94 -5.17 14.28
N ILE A 138 9.94 -5.02 15.61
CA ILE A 138 8.74 -5.09 16.47
C ILE A 138 7.62 -4.09 16.09
N ALA A 139 7.94 -3.07 15.29
CA ALA A 139 6.99 -2.07 14.80
C ALA A 139 6.14 -2.55 13.61
N ILE A 140 6.53 -3.64 12.93
CA ILE A 140 5.85 -4.16 11.74
C ILE A 140 5.21 -5.51 12.10
N GLY A 141 3.88 -5.61 11.99
CA GLY A 141 3.14 -6.78 12.46
C GLY A 141 1.77 -6.97 11.81
N GLY A 142 1.15 -8.09 12.14
CA GLY A 142 -0.19 -8.45 11.67
C GLY A 142 -0.21 -9.01 10.23
N PRO A 143 -1.36 -9.53 9.76
CA PRO A 143 -1.49 -10.04 8.41
C PRO A 143 -1.34 -8.91 7.37
N PRO A 144 -0.50 -9.09 6.33
CA PRO A 144 -0.42 -8.17 5.22
C PRO A 144 -1.78 -7.95 4.55
N GLN A 145 -2.00 -6.73 4.06
CA GLN A 145 -3.21 -6.34 3.37
C GLN A 145 -2.88 -6.06 1.90
N LEU A 146 -3.74 -6.51 0.99
CA LEU A 146 -3.51 -6.37 -0.44
C LEU A 146 -4.78 -5.91 -1.17
N ALA A 147 -4.59 -4.94 -2.06
CA ALA A 147 -5.59 -4.51 -3.02
C ALA A 147 -4.92 -4.20 -4.36
N LYS A 148 -5.55 -4.63 -5.45
CA LYS A 148 -5.08 -4.35 -6.82
C LYS A 148 -5.93 -3.26 -7.45
N VAL A 149 -5.27 -2.26 -8.02
CA VAL A 149 -5.93 -1.18 -8.77
C VAL A 149 -5.83 -1.48 -10.27
N TYR A 150 -6.95 -1.43 -10.98
CA TYR A 150 -7.02 -1.66 -12.43
C TYR A 150 -7.11 -0.36 -13.22
N ARG A 151 -6.80 -0.44 -14.52
CA ARG A 151 -6.88 0.70 -15.47
C ARG A 151 -8.24 1.37 -15.52
N HIS A 152 -9.31 0.62 -15.27
CA HIS A 152 -10.68 1.16 -15.23
C HIS A 152 -11.06 1.76 -13.87
N MET A 153 -10.07 2.09 -13.02
CA MET A 153 -10.25 2.63 -11.66
C MET A 153 -11.10 1.72 -10.75
N ASN A 154 -11.12 0.42 -11.04
CA ASN A 154 -11.66 -0.57 -10.10
C ASN A 154 -10.53 -0.98 -9.16
N ALA A 155 -10.84 -1.15 -7.88
CA ALA A 155 -9.94 -1.73 -6.90
C ALA A 155 -10.52 -3.10 -6.49
N MET A 156 -9.67 -4.12 -6.45
CA MET A 156 -10.03 -5.45 -5.98
C MET A 156 -9.20 -5.78 -4.75
N PRO A 157 -9.84 -5.84 -3.57
CA PRO A 157 -9.25 -6.41 -2.38
C PRO A 157 -8.93 -7.90 -2.58
N TYR A 158 -7.93 -8.38 -1.86
CA TYR A 158 -7.61 -9.80 -1.74
C TYR A 158 -7.75 -10.22 -0.28
N ASN A 159 -8.19 -11.45 -0.08
CA ASN A 159 -7.90 -12.13 1.17
C ASN A 159 -6.47 -12.66 1.14
N VAL A 160 -5.87 -12.85 2.32
CA VAL A 160 -4.52 -13.40 2.44
C VAL A 160 -4.53 -14.51 3.48
N TYR A 161 -4.00 -15.69 3.13
CA TYR A 161 -3.69 -16.72 4.12
C TYR A 161 -2.60 -16.21 5.05
N TRP A 162 -2.78 -16.35 6.36
CA TRP A 162 -1.80 -15.84 7.31
C TRP A 162 -1.73 -16.67 8.62
N PRO A 163 -0.53 -17.01 9.13
CA PRO A 163 0.81 -16.61 8.65
C PRO A 163 1.28 -17.33 7.39
N THR A 164 0.82 -18.55 7.18
CA THR A 164 1.04 -19.37 5.96
C THR A 164 -0.29 -20.00 5.57
N ARG A 165 -0.35 -20.69 4.43
CA ARG A 165 -1.56 -21.44 4.05
C ARG A 165 -1.84 -22.65 4.95
N GLU A 166 -0.80 -23.33 5.42
CA GLU A 166 -0.93 -24.58 6.19
C GLU A 166 -1.35 -24.34 7.64
N GLU A 167 -0.78 -23.33 8.29
CA GLU A 167 -0.98 -23.05 9.72
C GLU A 167 -1.99 -21.91 9.96
N GLY A 168 -2.28 -21.15 8.90
CA GLY A 168 -2.98 -19.88 8.99
C GLY A 168 -4.48 -19.93 8.75
N ARG A 169 -5.08 -18.75 8.89
CA ARG A 169 -6.47 -18.50 8.53
C ARG A 169 -6.55 -17.49 7.40
N ILE A 170 -7.68 -17.46 6.72
CA ILE A 170 -7.98 -16.43 5.73
C ILE A 170 -8.21 -15.11 6.47
N THR A 171 -7.49 -14.08 6.05
CA THR A 171 -7.61 -12.72 6.58
C THR A 171 -8.12 -11.76 5.51
N PHE A 172 -8.91 -10.77 5.92
CA PHE A 172 -9.43 -9.71 5.06
C PHE A 172 -9.09 -8.36 5.69
N PHE A 173 -8.33 -7.53 4.95
CA PHE A 173 -7.76 -6.26 5.46
C PHE A 173 -7.11 -6.41 6.84
N GLY A 174 -6.28 -7.45 7.01
CA GLY A 174 -5.52 -7.67 8.24
C GLY A 174 -6.31 -8.31 9.38
N ARG A 175 -7.63 -8.51 9.21
CA ARG A 175 -8.49 -9.17 10.20
C ARG A 175 -8.72 -10.64 9.83
N PRO A 176 -8.49 -11.60 10.74
CA PRO A 176 -8.96 -12.97 10.55
C PRO A 176 -10.47 -13.02 10.35
N LEU A 177 -10.91 -13.72 9.30
CA LEU A 177 -12.32 -14.00 9.09
C LEU A 177 -12.80 -15.02 10.12
N LEU A 178 -14.03 -14.82 10.59
CA LEU A 178 -14.73 -15.81 11.42
C LEU A 178 -15.10 -17.03 10.58
N THR A 179 -15.33 -18.18 11.21
CA THR A 179 -15.57 -19.45 10.50
C THR A 179 -16.81 -19.44 9.61
N TYR A 180 -17.78 -18.57 9.89
CA TYR A 180 -18.98 -18.40 9.10
C TYR A 180 -18.92 -17.22 8.11
N GLU A 181 -17.87 -16.39 8.19
CA GLU A 181 -17.69 -15.26 7.28
C GLU A 181 -17.13 -15.73 5.95
N ARG A 182 -17.78 -15.34 4.86
CA ARG A 182 -17.34 -15.62 3.49
C ARG A 182 -17.49 -14.36 2.66
N ASN A 183 -16.56 -14.15 1.74
CA ASN A 183 -16.66 -13.08 0.75
C ASN A 183 -16.29 -13.62 -0.64
N SER A 184 -16.49 -12.80 -1.66
CA SER A 184 -16.26 -13.18 -3.06
C SER A 184 -14.86 -12.81 -3.57
N TYR A 185 -13.92 -12.44 -2.69
CA TYR A 185 -12.59 -12.03 -3.10
C TYR A 185 -11.64 -13.22 -3.20
N LEU A 186 -10.69 -13.16 -4.15
CA LEU A 186 -9.62 -14.15 -4.28
C LEU A 186 -8.81 -14.23 -2.99
N VAL A 187 -8.28 -15.42 -2.71
CA VAL A 187 -7.41 -15.68 -1.56
C VAL A 187 -5.99 -15.90 -2.06
N LEU A 188 -5.07 -15.06 -1.61
CA LEU A 188 -3.65 -15.16 -1.93
C LEU A 188 -2.94 -16.05 -0.91
N ASP A 189 -2.13 -16.98 -1.40
CA ASP A 189 -1.11 -17.66 -0.60
C ASP A 189 0.16 -16.78 -0.53
N PRO A 190 0.60 -16.34 0.66
CA PRO A 190 1.74 -15.43 0.79
C PRO A 190 3.09 -16.08 0.46
N ASP A 191 3.17 -17.41 0.40
CA ASP A 191 4.42 -18.14 0.15
C ASP A 191 4.62 -18.46 -1.34
N THR A 192 3.54 -18.86 -2.02
CA THR A 192 3.58 -19.24 -3.44
C THR A 192 3.14 -18.12 -4.37
N LEU A 193 2.48 -17.08 -3.83
CA LEU A 193 1.86 -15.98 -4.57
C LEU A 193 0.71 -16.41 -5.49
N GLU A 194 0.26 -17.66 -5.38
CA GLU A 194 -0.89 -18.17 -6.10
C GLU A 194 -2.19 -17.61 -5.53
N THR A 195 -3.15 -17.35 -6.44
CA THR A 195 -4.49 -16.89 -6.07
C THR A 195 -5.49 -18.03 -6.20
N ILE A 196 -6.35 -18.17 -5.19
CA ILE A 196 -7.31 -19.25 -5.06
C ILE A 196 -8.71 -18.66 -5.09
N GLU A 197 -9.59 -19.26 -5.88
CA GLU A 197 -11.00 -18.90 -5.94
C GLU A 197 -11.68 -19.08 -4.57
N PRO A 198 -12.50 -18.11 -4.11
CA PRO A 198 -13.13 -18.14 -2.79
C PRO A 198 -13.96 -19.42 -2.58
N GLY A 199 -14.66 -19.88 -3.62
CA GLY A 199 -15.47 -21.09 -3.55
C GLY A 199 -14.68 -22.37 -3.22
N VAL A 200 -13.37 -22.38 -3.49
CA VAL A 200 -12.44 -23.47 -3.13
C VAL A 200 -11.80 -23.18 -1.77
N ALA A 201 -11.30 -21.95 -1.57
CA ALA A 201 -10.60 -21.56 -0.35
C ALA A 201 -11.46 -21.72 0.91
N PHE A 202 -12.73 -21.30 0.88
CA PHE A 202 -13.63 -21.35 2.03
C PHE A 202 -14.26 -22.73 2.30
N ARG A 203 -14.01 -23.74 1.44
CA ARG A 203 -14.45 -25.13 1.70
C ARG A 203 -13.53 -25.87 2.65
N ASN A 204 -12.26 -25.48 2.67
CA ASN A 204 -11.20 -26.17 3.42
C ASN A 204 -10.85 -25.45 4.73
N GLN A 205 -11.71 -24.51 5.15
CA GLN A 205 -11.52 -23.69 6.34
C GLN A 205 -12.26 -24.27 7.56
#